data_AF-A0A496B9V6-F1
#
_entry.id   AF-A0A496B9V6-F1
#
_cell.length_a   1.000
_cell.length_b   1.000
_cell.length_c   1.000
_cell.angle_alpha   90.00
_cell.angle_beta   90.00
_cell.angle_gamma   90.00
#
_symmetry.space_group_name_H-M   'P 1'
#
loop_
_entity.id
_entity.type
_entity.pdbx_description
1 polymer ?
#
loop_
_entity_poly.entity_id
_entity_poly.type
_entity_poly.pdbx_seq_one_letter_code
_entity_poly.pdbx_strand_id
1 'polypeptide(L)' 'MRRIEEITASLPALTTAELHHIERVIRDLYRVRHEPIIYDDDYGIWTEYDQVSTASAVFELFDKIEKQEDNPNA' A
#
# COMPACT_ATOMS: atom_id res chain seq x y z
N MET A 1 -12.24 -2.53 -10.85
CA MET A 1 -12.60 -2.77 -9.43
C MET A 1 -13.14 -4.17 -9.19
N ARG A 2 -14.17 -4.64 -9.91
CA ARG A 2 -14.82 -5.97 -9.73
C ARG A 2 -13.90 -7.18 -9.47
N ARG A 3 -12.79 -7.32 -10.21
CA ARG A 3 -11.82 -8.43 -10.00
C ARG A 3 -11.07 -8.35 -8.67
N ILE A 4 -10.69 -7.16 -8.22
CA ILE A 4 -10.00 -7.01 -6.93
C ILE A 4 -10.96 -7.33 -5.80
N GLU A 5 -12.21 -6.87 -5.89
CA GLU A 5 -13.26 -7.16 -4.92
C GLU A 5 -13.53 -8.67 -4.79
N GLU A 6 -13.62 -9.39 -5.91
CA GLU A 6 -13.80 -10.86 -5.92
C GLU A 6 -12.60 -11.59 -5.28
N ILE A 7 -11.37 -11.15 -5.57
CA ILE A 7 -10.16 -11.71 -4.94
C ILE A 7 -10.21 -11.47 -3.44
N THR A 8 -10.42 -10.22 -3.00
CA THR A 8 -10.45 -9.85 -1.58
C THR A 8 -11.55 -10.58 -0.81
N ALA A 9 -12.73 -10.78 -1.42
CA ALA A 9 -13.81 -11.55 -0.82
C ALA A 9 -13.48 -13.04 -0.67
N SER A 10 -12.54 -13.57 -1.47
CA SER A 10 -12.13 -14.97 -1.44
C SER A 10 -10.99 -15.24 -0.43
N LEU A 11 -10.19 -14.23 -0.08
CA LEU A 11 -9.04 -14.36 0.83
C LEU A 11 -9.38 -14.94 2.22
N PRO A 12 -10.50 -14.57 2.89
CA PRO A 12 -10.82 -15.09 4.22
C PRO A 12 -11.08 -16.60 4.28
N ALA A 13 -11.40 -17.22 3.14
CA ALA A 13 -11.66 -18.66 3.06
C ALA A 13 -10.37 -19.49 2.93
N LEU A 14 -9.22 -18.84 2.75
CA LEU A 14 -7.94 -19.50 2.52
C LEU A 14 -7.25 -19.87 3.83
N THR A 15 -6.50 -20.96 3.77
CA THR A 15 -5.59 -21.34 4.85
C THR A 15 -4.38 -20.40 4.89
N THR A 16 -3.69 -20.37 6.03
CA THR A 16 -2.43 -19.61 6.17
C THR A 16 -1.38 -20.01 5.13
N ALA A 17 -1.29 -21.30 4.78
CA ALA A 17 -0.35 -21.77 3.77
C ALA A 17 -0.67 -21.24 2.36
N GLU A 18 -1.96 -21.17 2.01
CA GLU A 18 -2.41 -20.58 0.75
C GLU A 18 -2.22 -19.07 0.72
N LEU A 19 -2.42 -18.38 1.84
CA LEU A 19 -2.13 -16.96 1.96
C LEU A 19 -0.63 -16.66 1.77
N HIS A 20 0.26 -17.43 2.40
CA HIS A 20 1.72 -17.31 2.16
C HIS A 20 2.09 -17.61 0.70
N HIS A 21 1.38 -18.52 0.04
CA HIS A 21 1.61 -18.79 -1.38
C HIS A 21 1.22 -17.59 -2.25
N ILE A 22 0.03 -17.01 -2.01
CA ILE A 22 -0.42 -15.80 -2.70
C ILE A 22 0.56 -14.66 -2.48
N GLU A 23 0.99 -14.45 -1.25
CA GLU A 23 1.98 -13.44 -0.90
C GLU A 23 3.25 -13.60 -1.74
N ARG A 24 3.83 -14.80 -1.81
CA ARG A 24 5.03 -15.08 -2.62
C ARG A 24 4.81 -14.74 -4.10
N VAL A 25 3.66 -15.11 -4.66
CA VAL A 25 3.32 -14.78 -6.05
C VAL A 25 3.25 -13.26 -6.26
N ILE A 26 2.66 -12.53 -5.32
CA ILE A 26 2.62 -11.05 -5.38
C ILE A 26 4.04 -10.48 -5.33
N ARG A 27 4.90 -10.98 -4.43
CA ARG A 27 6.31 -10.54 -4.33
C ARG A 27 7.05 -10.74 -5.65
N ASP A 28 6.88 -11.90 -6.29
CA ASP A 28 7.52 -12.18 -7.58
C ASP A 28 6.99 -11.27 -8.71
N LEU A 29 5.70 -10.94 -8.70
CA LEU A 29 5.12 -9.99 -9.67
C LEU A 29 5.73 -8.59 -9.55
N TYR A 30 5.95 -8.07 -8.33
CA TYR A 30 6.61 -6.77 -8.15
C TYR A 30 8.04 -6.78 -8.70
N ARG A 31 8.79 -7.86 -8.47
CA ARG A 31 10.15 -8.02 -9.01
C ARG A 31 10.17 -8.07 -10.55
N VAL A 32 9.23 -8.79 -11.17
CA VAL A 32 9.10 -8.85 -12.64
C VAL A 32 8.76 -7.49 -13.24
N ARG A 33 8.00 -6.65 -12.53
CA ARG A 33 7.64 -5.31 -12.99
C ARG A 33 8.77 -4.29 -12.84
N HIS A 34 9.93 -4.71 -12.30
CA HIS A 34 11.07 -3.84 -12.01
C HIS A 34 10.70 -2.65 -11.12
N GLU A 35 9.71 -2.82 -10.25
CA GLU A 35 9.43 -1.82 -9.23
C GLU A 35 10.57 -1.84 -8.20
N PRO A 36 11.21 -0.69 -7.91
CA PRO A 36 12.27 -0.63 -6.91
C PRO A 36 11.70 -0.94 -5.53
N ILE A 37 12.10 -2.09 -4.98
CA ILE A 37 11.74 -2.53 -3.63
C ILE A 37 12.75 -1.95 -2.64
N ILE A 38 12.26 -1.22 -1.65
CA ILE A 38 13.05 -0.65 -0.54
C ILE A 38 13.10 -1.65 0.63
N TYR A 39 11.97 -2.27 0.98
CA TYR A 39 11.88 -3.31 2.02
C TYR A 39 11.06 -4.51 1.57
N ASP A 40 11.46 -5.70 1.99
CA ASP A 40 10.84 -7.00 1.71
C ASP A 40 11.02 -7.87 2.98
N ASP A 41 10.04 -7.85 3.88
CA ASP A 41 10.10 -8.51 5.20
C ASP A 41 8.79 -9.23 5.55
N ASP A 42 8.67 -9.77 6.77
CA ASP A 42 7.48 -10.49 7.25
C ASP A 42 6.19 -9.63 7.26
N TYR A 43 6.30 -8.31 7.14
CA TYR A 43 5.18 -7.38 7.13
C TYR A 43 4.76 -6.94 5.72
N GLY A 44 5.56 -7.26 4.69
CA GLY A 44 5.19 -7.07 3.30
C GLY A 44 6.33 -6.56 2.42
N ILE A 45 5.95 -5.86 1.36
CA ILE A 45 6.86 -5.15 0.46
C ILE A 45 6.58 -3.66 0.59
N TRP A 46 7.65 -2.87 0.69
CA TRP A 46 7.63 -1.41 0.58
C TRP A 46 8.43 -1.00 -0.65
N THR A 47 7.79 -0.32 -1.60
CA THR A 47 8.40 0.14 -2.84
C THR A 47 8.70 1.64 -2.80
N GLU A 48 9.48 2.14 -3.78
CA GLU A 48 9.64 3.58 -3.99
C GLU A 48 8.31 4.29 -4.28
N TYR A 49 7.38 3.62 -4.97
CA TYR A 49 6.05 4.17 -5.20
C TYR A 49 5.30 4.38 -3.88
N ASP A 50 5.34 3.39 -2.98
CA ASP A 50 4.71 3.49 -1.66
C ASP A 50 5.32 4.64 -0.84
N GLN A 51 6.65 4.79 -0.91
CA GLN A 51 7.37 5.91 -0.27
C GLN A 51 6.89 7.27 -0.78
N VAL A 52 6.85 7.46 -2.10
CA VAL A 52 6.45 8.73 -2.74
C VAL A 52 4.97 9.02 -2.48
N SER A 53 4.10 8.02 -2.60
CA SER A 53 2.67 8.16 -2.33
C SER A 53 2.42 8.54 -0.87
N THR A 54 3.11 7.90 0.07
CA THR A 54 2.97 8.20 1.50
C THR A 54 3.50 9.59 1.82
N ALA A 55 4.66 9.97 1.29
CA ALA A 55 5.21 11.31 1.48
C ALA A 55 4.25 12.39 0.94
N SER A 56 3.67 12.17 -0.24
CA SER A 56 2.69 13.08 -0.84
C SER A 56 1.46 13.24 0.06
N ALA A 57 0.92 12.15 0.59
CA ALA A 57 -0.22 12.20 1.51
C ALA A 57 0.10 12.94 2.82
N VAL A 58 1.33 12.83 3.34
CA VAL A 58 1.79 13.57 4.52
C VAL A 58 1.91 15.07 4.23
N PHE A 59 2.46 15.46 3.07
CA PHE A 59 2.51 16.86 2.68
C PHE A 59 1.10 17.46 2.51
N GLU A 60 0.18 16.74 1.88
CA GLU A 60 -1.22 17.17 1.79
C GLU A 60 -1.89 17.34 3.15
N LEU A 61 -1.49 16.54 4.15
CA LEU A 61 -1.97 16.69 5.52
C LEU A 61 -1.42 17.98 6.15
N PHE A 62 -0.13 18.26 6.02
CA PHE A 62 0.46 19.51 6.52
C PHE A 62 -0.17 20.74 5.87
N ASP A 63 -0.35 20.73 4.55
CA ASP A 63 -1.02 21.82 3.83
C ASP A 63 -2.46 22.08 4.34
N LYS A 64 -3.17 21.02 4.75
CA LYS A 64 -4.52 21.14 5.34
C LYS A 64 -4.48 21.74 6.73
N ILE A 65 -3.51 21.34 7.55
CA ILE A 65 -3.33 21.85 8.92
C ILE A 65 -2.96 23.32 8.87
N GLU A 66 -1.99 23.71 8.03
CA GLU A 66 -1.57 25.11 7.87
C GLU A 66 -2.75 26.00 7.45
N LYS A 67 -3.57 25.56 6.50
CA LYS A 67 -4.79 26.27 6.08
C LYS A 67 -5.84 26.41 7.19
N GLN A 68 -5.87 25.50 8.17
CA GLN A 68 -6.77 25.59 9.33
C GLN A 68 -6.21 26.55 10.38
N GLU A 69 -4.91 26.56 10.61
CA GLU A 69 -4.25 27.48 11.56
C GLU A 69 -4.29 28.93 11.06
N ASP A 70 -4.17 29.17 9.76
CA ASP A 70 -4.26 30.50 9.13
C ASP A 70 -5.69 31.07 9.06
N ASN A 71 -6.71 30.29 9.43
CA ASN A 71 -8.09 30.75 9.50
C ASN A 71 -8.62 30.74 10.94
N PRO A 72 -8.33 31.77 11.76
CA PRO A 72 -8.70 31.80 13.18
C PRO A 72 -10.22 31.91 13.44
N ASN A 73 -11.07 31.88 12.41
CA ASN A 73 -12.53 32.01 12.51
C ASN A 73 -13.32 31.00 11.64
N ALA A 74 -12.73 29.87 11.21
CA ALA A 74 -13.50 28.76 10.60
C ALA A 74 -14.11 27.82 11.63
#